data_AF-A0A9D8TKX6-F1
#
_entry.id   AF-A0A9D8TKX6-F1
#
_cell.length_a   1.000
_cell.length_b   1.000
_cell.length_c   1.000
_cell.angle_alpha   90.00
_cell.angle_beta   90.00
_cell.angle_gamma   90.00
#
_symmetry.space_group_name_H-M   'P 1'
#
loop_
_entity.id
_entity.type
_entity.pdbx_description
1 polymer ?
#
loop_
_entity_poly.entity_id
_entity_poly.type
_entity_poly.pdbx_seq_one_letter_code
_entity_poly.pdbx_strand_id
1 'polypeptide(L)'
;MDWKDKLSELLPADYVSETEPESDFKKQSFEIKLDKKGRCGKQATIIYGFEGSDEELKQLAADLKKACGAGGSARGGEILVQGDFRKKCADYLEAMGHKVKCFM
;
A
#
# COMPACT_ATOMS: atom_id res chain seq x y z
N MET A 1 -12.57 -46.33 -14.22
CA MET A 1 -13.47 -45.30 -14.76
C MET A 1 -13.41 -44.12 -13.80
N ASP A 2 -12.42 -43.27 -14.00
CA ASP A 2 -12.16 -42.14 -13.12
C ASP A 2 -12.99 -40.94 -13.60
N TRP A 3 -13.80 -40.42 -12.70
CA TRP A 3 -14.74 -39.34 -12.97
C TRP A 3 -14.04 -37.99 -13.07
N LYS A 4 -12.75 -37.89 -12.70
CA LYS A 4 -11.94 -36.69 -12.89
C LYS A 4 -11.62 -36.43 -14.35
N ASP A 5 -11.47 -37.47 -15.17
CA ASP A 5 -11.14 -37.32 -16.59
C ASP A 5 -12.32 -36.71 -17.38
N LYS A 6 -13.55 -37.00 -16.98
CA LYS A 6 -14.76 -36.38 -17.58
C LYS A 6 -14.92 -34.90 -17.25
N LEU A 7 -14.33 -34.44 -16.15
CA LEU A 7 -14.46 -33.04 -15.72
C LEU A 7 -13.40 -32.14 -16.36
N SER A 8 -12.24 -32.72 -16.72
CA SER A 8 -11.16 -32.00 -17.40
C SER A 8 -11.44 -31.70 -18.88
N GLU A 9 -12.52 -32.25 -19.45
CA GLU A 9 -12.86 -32.13 -20.87
C GLU A 9 -13.90 -31.04 -21.16
N LEU A 10 -14.52 -30.46 -20.13
CA LEU A 10 -15.54 -29.42 -20.25
C LEU A 10 -15.05 -28.00 -19.89
N LEU A 11 -13.75 -27.86 -19.61
CA LEU A 11 -13.16 -26.56 -19.30
C LEU A 11 -12.26 -26.13 -20.47
N PRO A 12 -12.58 -25.02 -21.16
CA PRO A 12 -11.70 -24.48 -22.20
C PRO A 12 -10.35 -24.10 -21.60
N ALA A 13 -9.26 -24.40 -22.32
CA ALA A 13 -7.87 -24.13 -21.96
C ALA A 13 -7.50 -22.63 -21.83
N ASP A 14 -8.51 -21.76 -21.90
CA ASP A 14 -8.40 -20.30 -21.79
C ASP A 14 -9.09 -19.78 -20.52
N TYR A 15 -9.29 -20.63 -19.50
CA TYR A 15 -9.45 -20.12 -18.13
C TYR A 15 -8.07 -19.76 -17.58
N VAL A 16 -7.47 -18.73 -18.19
CA VAL A 16 -6.41 -17.98 -17.53
C VAL A 16 -7.09 -17.35 -16.33
N SER A 17 -6.90 -18.01 -15.18
CA SER A 17 -7.09 -17.42 -13.87
C SER A 17 -6.07 -16.31 -13.71
N GLU A 18 -6.26 -15.20 -14.43
CA GLU A 18 -5.81 -13.91 -13.96
C GLU A 18 -6.77 -13.55 -12.82
N THR A 19 -6.47 -14.10 -11.63
CA THR A 19 -6.75 -13.40 -10.38
C THR A 19 -5.95 -12.11 -10.41
N GLU A 20 -6.38 -11.14 -11.21
CA GLU A 20 -6.20 -9.75 -10.86
C GLU A 20 -7.23 -9.49 -9.75
N PRO A 21 -6.81 -9.15 -8.53
CA PRO A 21 -7.76 -8.86 -7.48
C PRO A 21 -8.60 -7.66 -7.93
N GLU A 22 -9.89 -7.91 -8.13
CA GLU A 22 -10.94 -6.88 -8.05
C GLU A 22 -10.89 -6.27 -6.65
N SER A 23 -9.89 -5.42 -6.40
CA SER A 23 -9.88 -4.54 -5.25
C SER A 23 -10.63 -3.29 -5.67
N ASP A 24 -11.88 -3.21 -5.22
CA ASP A 24 -12.74 -2.02 -5.28
C ASP A 24 -12.18 -0.83 -4.47
N PHE A 25 -10.87 -0.81 -4.18
CA PHE A 25 -10.17 0.38 -3.72
C PHE A 25 -9.81 1.22 -4.95
N LYS A 26 -10.55 2.32 -5.15
CA LYS A 26 -10.17 3.40 -6.08
C LYS A 26 -8.66 3.53 -6.12
N LYS A 27 -8.06 3.46 -7.31
CA LYS A 27 -6.62 3.68 -7.53
C LYS A 27 -6.22 5.05 -6.96
N GLN A 28 -5.82 5.07 -5.70
CA GLN A 28 -5.40 6.27 -4.99
C GLN A 28 -3.95 6.57 -5.31
N SER A 29 -3.67 7.88 -5.40
CA SER A 29 -2.33 8.38 -5.63
C SER A 29 -1.75 8.82 -4.30
N PHE A 30 -0.76 8.08 -3.80
CA PHE A 30 -0.05 8.46 -2.58
C PHE A 30 1.18 9.29 -2.92
N GLU A 31 1.36 10.41 -2.24
CA GLU A 31 2.55 11.24 -2.40
C GLU A 31 3.46 11.06 -1.18
N ILE A 32 4.68 10.59 -1.40
CA ILE A 32 5.67 10.42 -0.34
C ILE A 32 6.65 11.59 -0.41
N LYS A 33 6.73 12.39 0.65
CA LYS A 33 7.68 13.49 0.81
C LYS A 33 8.60 13.19 1.98
N LEU A 34 9.87 13.57 1.86
CA LEU A 34 10.77 13.55 3.00
C LEU A 34 10.91 14.96 3.57
N ASP A 35 10.48 15.12 4.81
CA ASP A 35 10.82 16.29 5.59
C ASP A 35 12.17 16.08 6.28
N LYS A 36 13.17 16.82 5.81
CA LYS A 36 14.49 16.93 6.45
C LYS A 36 14.56 18.13 7.40
N LYS A 37 13.46 18.86 7.59
CA LYS A 37 13.38 20.14 8.30
C LYS A 37 13.00 19.96 9.78
N GLY A 38 13.28 18.79 10.35
CA GLY A 38 13.15 18.53 11.77
C GLY A 38 14.21 19.26 12.60
N ARG A 39 13.78 19.89 13.71
CA ARG A 39 14.68 20.40 14.77
C ARG A 39 15.63 19.25 15.20
N CYS A 40 16.94 19.47 15.10
CA CYS A 40 18.00 18.47 15.36
C CYS A 40 18.19 17.34 14.32
N GLY A 41 18.02 17.62 13.02
CA GLY A 41 18.54 16.75 11.94
C GLY A 41 17.85 15.39 11.81
N LYS A 42 16.68 15.21 12.43
CA LYS A 42 15.86 14.01 12.28
C LYS A 42 15.05 14.13 10.98
N GLN A 43 15.18 13.11 10.14
CA GLN A 43 14.38 12.95 8.92
C GLN A 43 13.03 12.31 9.23
N ALA A 44 11.97 12.75 8.57
CA ALA A 44 10.65 12.15 8.64
C ALA A 44 10.06 12.00 7.24
N THR A 45 9.47 10.85 6.96
CA THR A 45 8.72 10.57 5.75
C THR A 45 7.25 10.92 5.98
N ILE A 46 6.68 11.77 5.13
CA ILE A 46 5.26 12.14 5.18
C ILE A 46 4.58 11.61 3.94
N ILE A 47 3.49 10.88 4.15
CA ILE A 47 2.70 10.22 3.12
C ILE A 47 1.36 10.96 3.05
N TYR A 48 1.05 11.49 1.88
CA TYR A 48 -0.18 12.22 1.57
C TYR A 48 -1.01 11.43 0.55
N GLY A 49 -2.25 11.88 0.33
CA GLY A 49 -3.12 11.34 -0.73
C GLY A 49 -3.99 10.18 -0.27
N PHE A 50 -4.17 10.00 1.04
CA PHE A 50 -5.17 9.08 1.55
C PHE A 50 -6.57 9.71 1.42
N GLU A 51 -7.44 9.08 0.64
CA GLU A 51 -8.82 9.53 0.42
C GLU A 51 -9.78 8.49 1.02
N GLY A 52 -10.10 8.60 2.31
CA GLY A 52 -10.92 7.61 2.99
C GLY A 52 -11.30 8.03 4.39
N SER A 53 -11.86 7.10 5.17
CA SER A 53 -12.24 7.37 6.56
C SER A 53 -11.02 7.42 7.48
N ASP A 54 -11.11 8.19 8.56
CA ASP A 54 -10.02 8.35 9.55
C ASP A 54 -9.64 7.01 10.22
N GLU A 55 -10.58 6.05 10.26
CA GLU A 55 -10.35 4.68 10.72
C GLU A 55 -9.44 3.88 9.78
N GLU A 56 -9.69 3.92 8.47
CA GLU A 56 -8.88 3.24 7.46
C GLU A 56 -7.47 3.85 7.40
N LEU A 57 -7.36 5.17 7.53
CA LEU A 57 -6.08 5.87 7.65
C LEU A 57 -5.27 5.36 8.84
N LYS A 58 -5.92 5.19 10.00
CA LYS A 58 -5.27 4.66 11.20
C LYS A 58 -4.83 3.21 11.04
N GLN A 59 -5.63 2.38 10.35
CA GLN A 59 -5.26 1.00 10.03
C GLN A 59 -4.06 0.94 9.09
N LEU A 60 -4.09 1.69 7.99
CA LEU A 60 -2.98 1.80 7.03
C LEU A 60 -1.71 2.30 7.73
N ALA A 61 -1.83 3.34 8.57
CA ALA A 61 -0.73 3.87 9.34
C ALA A 61 -0.19 2.87 10.38
N ALA A 62 -1.05 2.07 11.02
CA ALA A 62 -0.63 1.02 11.94
C ALA A 62 0.17 -0.06 11.22
N ASP A 63 -0.27 -0.47 10.04
CA ASP A 63 0.42 -1.47 9.23
C ASP A 63 1.77 -0.95 8.72
N LEU A 64 1.79 0.26 8.14
CA LEU A 64 3.03 0.93 7.71
C LEU A 64 4.02 1.10 8.87
N LYS A 65 3.57 1.47 10.07
CA LYS A 65 4.42 1.56 11.26
C LYS A 65 4.98 0.19 11.66
N LYS A 66 4.19 -0.88 11.58
CA LYS A 66 4.60 -2.25 11.87
C LYS A 66 5.64 -2.74 10.86
N ALA A 67 5.44 -2.48 9.57
CA ALA A 67 6.37 -2.84 8.50
C ALA A 67 7.68 -2.03 8.56
N CYS A 68 7.60 -0.75 8.94
CA CYS A 68 8.77 0.12 9.03
C CYS A 68 9.52 0.00 10.37
N GLY A 69 8.89 -0.52 11.42
CA GLY A 69 9.47 -0.56 12.77
C GLY A 69 9.74 0.84 13.34
N ALA A 70 8.96 1.82 12.87
CA ALA A 70 9.22 3.24 13.08
C ALA A 70 8.06 3.92 13.81
N GLY A 71 8.40 4.91 14.64
CA GLY A 71 7.42 5.77 15.28
C GLY A 71 6.76 6.69 14.26
N GLY A 72 5.46 6.92 14.38
CA GLY A 72 4.73 7.77 13.46
C GLY A 72 3.35 8.18 13.97
N SER A 73 2.80 9.22 13.37
CA SER A 73 1.47 9.75 13.67
C SER A 73 0.69 9.89 12.38
N ALA A 74 -0.60 9.60 12.41
CA ALA A 74 -1.50 9.79 11.28
C ALA A 74 -2.56 10.79 11.69
N ARG A 75 -2.72 11.87 10.92
CA ARG A 75 -3.62 12.97 11.26
C ARG A 75 -4.22 13.58 10.00
N GLY A 76 -5.54 13.60 9.89
CA GLY A 76 -6.24 14.41 8.89
C GLY A 76 -5.92 14.09 7.42
N GLY A 77 -5.72 12.81 7.07
CA GLY A 77 -5.45 12.42 5.67
C GLY A 77 -3.96 12.26 5.32
N GLU A 78 -3.05 12.50 6.27
CA GLU A 78 -1.61 12.28 6.09
C GLU A 78 -1.02 11.38 7.19
N ILE A 79 0.02 10.64 6.82
CA ILE A 79 0.76 9.74 7.71
C ILE A 79 2.20 10.22 7.80
N LEU A 80 2.63 10.57 9.00
CA LEU A 80 4.00 10.97 9.30
C LEU A 80 4.73 9.80 9.96
N VAL A 81 5.84 9.40 9.37
CA VAL A 81 6.72 8.32 9.83
C VAL A 81 8.10 8.90 10.11
N GLN A 82 8.63 8.71 11.32
CA GLN A 82 9.98 9.15 11.66
C GLN A 82 11.00 8.23 10.99
N GLY A 83 11.95 8.79 10.23
CA GLY A 83 12.94 8.04 9.45
C GLY A 83 12.76 8.17 7.94
N ASP A 84 13.71 7.62 7.20
CA ASP A 84 13.62 7.48 5.74
C ASP A 84 13.11 6.07 5.42
N PHE A 85 11.81 5.98 5.16
CA PHE A 85 11.16 4.72 4.80
C PHE A 85 10.50 4.80 3.42
N ARG A 86 10.90 5.78 2.60
CA ARG A 86 10.31 6.05 1.29
C ARG A 86 10.22 4.80 0.43
N LYS A 87 11.30 4.01 0.41
CA LYS A 87 11.39 2.78 -0.38
C LYS A 87 10.45 1.69 0.13
N LYS A 88 10.35 1.49 1.45
CA LYS A 88 9.44 0.50 2.05
C LYS A 88 7.98 0.91 1.91
N CYS A 89 7.67 2.19 2.12
CA CYS A 89 6.32 2.71 1.95
C CYS A 89 5.88 2.64 0.49
N ALA A 90 6.77 2.95 -0.46
CA ALA A 90 6.51 2.80 -1.88
C ALA A 90 6.22 1.34 -2.25
N ASP A 91 7.11 0.42 -1.87
CA ASP A 91 6.95 -1.01 -2.13
C ASP A 91 5.64 -1.57 -1.55
N TYR A 92 5.29 -1.19 -0.31
CA TYR A 92 4.05 -1.62 0.34
C TYR A 92 2.79 -1.09 -0.38
N LEU A 93 2.80 0.18 -0.78
CA LEU A 93 1.68 0.80 -1.49
C LEU A 93 1.56 0.29 -2.94
N GLU A 94 2.68 0.03 -3.62
CA GLU A 94 2.72 -0.60 -4.94
C GLU A 94 2.23 -2.05 -4.87
N ALA A 95 2.58 -2.80 -3.83
CA ALA A 95 2.08 -4.16 -3.60
C ALA A 95 0.57 -4.21 -3.37
N MET A 96 -0.02 -3.16 -2.78
CA MET A 96 -1.48 -2.99 -2.68
C MET A 96 -2.14 -2.49 -3.97
N GLY A 97 -1.36 -2.25 -5.04
CA GLY A 97 -1.87 -1.78 -6.33
C GLY A 97 -2.16 -0.27 -6.37
N HIS A 98 -1.63 0.50 -5.43
CA HIS A 98 -1.77 1.96 -5.40
C HIS A 98 -0.67 2.67 -6.18
N LYS A 99 -0.96 3.86 -6.68
CA LYS A 99 -0.01 4.65 -7.45
C LYS A 99 0.81 5.53 -6.51
N VAL A 100 2.10 5.26 -6.38
CA VAL A 100 2.98 6.03 -5.49
C VAL A 100 3.76 7.07 -6.29
N LYS A 101 3.72 8.32 -5.84
CA LYS A 101 4.57 9.40 -6.30
C LYS A 101 5.57 9.75 -5.21
N CYS A 102 6.79 9.26 -5.33
CA CYS A 102 7.87 9.66 -4.44
C CYS A 102 8.45 11.00 -4.90
N PHE A 103 8.39 12.02 -4.05
CA PHE A 103 9.13 13.27 -4.23
C PHE A 103 10.53 13.09 -3.63
N MET A 104 11.55 13.24 -4.46
CA MET A 104 12.94 12.93 -4.14
C MET A 104 13.64 14.09 -3.42
#